data_AF-A0A7X8BMX7-F1
#
_entry.id   AF-A0A7X8BMX7-F1
#
_cell.length_a   1.000
_cell.length_b   1.000
_cell.length_c   1.000
_cell.angle_alpha   90.00
_cell.angle_beta   90.00
_cell.angle_gamma   90.00
#
_symmetry.space_group_name_H-M   'P 1'
#
loop_
_entity.id
_entity.type
_entity.pdbx_description
1 polymer ?
#
loop_
_entity_poly.entity_id
_entity_poly.type
_entity_poly.pdbx_seq_one_letter_code
_entity_poly.pdbx_strand_id
1 'polypeptide(L)'
;MKTPFLNPEHYTGKRFHLPWVWDVNSWGSLPEALVRNAEEVVGWIMTDEYQSLRWGYGVVAITPRRYCAMGWSMKLPGWNGDFDAECLGYLLRYMETLAVFESATSHPWFKKALAWLAGFVDADGLCRIPRESLMGKGNWILGRLGAAELSPRTYRKRVLEATARLMLVENKLT
;
A
#
# COMPACT_ATOMS: atom_id res chain seq x y z
N MET A 1 3.35 18.36 20.33
CA MET A 1 4.01 17.14 20.83
C MET A 1 4.68 16.45 19.65
N LYS A 2 6.01 16.31 19.66
CA LYS A 2 6.81 15.79 18.53
C LYS A 2 6.66 14.27 18.41
N THR A 3 6.65 13.80 17.17
CA THR A 3 6.43 12.42 16.69
C THR A 3 7.53 12.11 15.68
N PRO A 4 7.92 10.85 15.39
CA PRO A 4 7.93 9.62 16.18
C PRO A 4 9.38 9.21 16.54
N PHE A 5 9.55 8.30 17.51
CA PHE A 5 10.83 7.61 17.71
C PHE A 5 10.51 6.14 17.99
N LEU A 6 10.77 5.27 17.02
CA LEU A 6 10.84 3.82 17.25
C LEU A 6 11.81 3.59 18.42
N ASN A 7 11.39 2.84 19.44
CA ASN A 7 12.23 2.57 20.62
C ASN A 7 13.37 1.60 20.22
N PRO A 8 14.64 2.05 20.22
CA PRO A 8 15.79 1.23 19.82
C PRO A 8 16.00 0.00 20.71
N GLU A 9 15.45 -0.02 21.92
CA GLU A 9 15.53 -1.14 22.85
C GLU A 9 14.80 -2.38 22.33
N HIS A 10 13.81 -2.21 21.44
CA HIS A 10 13.14 -3.33 20.76
C HIS A 10 13.99 -3.96 19.63
N TYR A 11 15.18 -3.41 19.33
CA TYR A 11 16.00 -3.80 18.18
C TYR A 11 17.44 -4.12 18.60
N THR A 12 17.62 -5.08 19.49
CA THR A 12 18.95 -5.58 19.89
C THR A 12 19.58 -6.45 18.80
N GLY A 13 20.82 -6.13 18.39
CA GLY A 13 21.61 -6.98 17.46
C GLY A 13 22.02 -6.35 16.12
N LYS A 14 21.87 -5.02 15.94
CA LYS A 14 22.36 -4.27 14.75
C LYS A 14 21.80 -4.72 13.39
N ARG A 15 20.73 -5.50 13.35
CA ARG A 15 20.05 -5.87 12.10
C ARG A 15 19.07 -4.75 11.71
N PHE A 16 19.57 -3.71 11.04
CA PHE A 16 18.77 -2.58 10.59
C PHE A 16 18.76 -2.51 9.06
N HIS A 17 17.83 -3.24 8.43
CA HIS A 17 17.58 -3.18 7.00
C HIS A 17 16.07 -3.25 6.76
N LEU A 18 15.37 -2.13 6.96
CA LEU A 18 13.97 -2.03 6.57
C LEU A 18 13.85 -1.22 5.28
N PRO A 19 13.04 -1.69 4.32
CA PRO A 19 12.93 -1.10 2.99
C PRO A 19 11.95 0.06 2.92
N TRP A 20 12.10 0.88 1.88
CA TRP A 20 11.32 2.09 1.67
C TRP A 20 10.01 1.77 0.94
N VAL A 21 8.97 2.60 1.12
CA VAL A 21 7.69 2.46 0.37
C VAL A 21 7.87 2.52 -1.15
N TRP A 22 8.92 3.22 -1.60
CA TRP A 22 9.34 3.27 -3.00
C TRP A 22 10.00 1.96 -3.45
N ASP A 23 10.76 1.34 -2.55
CA ASP A 23 11.32 0.00 -2.77
C ASP A 23 10.18 -0.99 -2.91
N VAL A 24 9.19 -0.98 -2.00
CA VAL A 24 8.00 -1.85 -2.04
C VAL A 24 7.27 -1.78 -3.39
N ASN A 25 7.08 -0.57 -3.93
CA ASN A 25 6.47 -0.37 -5.25
C ASN A 25 7.28 -0.99 -6.42
N SER A 26 8.59 -1.11 -6.28
CA SER A 26 9.47 -1.75 -7.27
C SER A 26 9.67 -3.25 -7.02
N TRP A 27 9.22 -3.76 -5.88
CA TRP A 27 9.46 -5.14 -5.50
C TRP A 27 8.73 -6.18 -6.34
N GLY A 28 7.57 -5.80 -6.89
CA GLY A 28 6.86 -6.61 -7.88
C GLY A 28 7.66 -6.89 -9.15
N SER A 29 8.81 -6.25 -9.34
CA SER A 29 9.72 -6.43 -10.47
C SER A 29 11.13 -6.86 -10.07
N LEU A 30 11.34 -7.22 -8.80
CA LEU A 30 12.66 -7.65 -8.33
C LEU A 30 13.02 -9.05 -8.86
N PRO A 31 14.33 -9.33 -9.02
CA PRO A 31 14.82 -10.70 -9.16
C PRO A 31 14.33 -11.57 -8.00
N GLU A 32 14.00 -12.84 -8.28
CA GLU A 32 13.42 -13.80 -7.32
C GLU A 32 14.19 -13.87 -5.99
N ALA A 33 15.52 -13.79 -6.04
CA ALA A 33 16.37 -13.79 -4.85
C ALA A 33 16.12 -12.61 -3.91
N LEU A 34 15.70 -11.45 -4.44
CA LEU A 34 15.37 -10.26 -3.65
C LEU A 34 13.90 -10.25 -3.22
N VAL A 35 13.01 -10.91 -3.96
CA VAL A 35 11.61 -11.14 -3.54
C VAL A 35 11.56 -11.93 -2.23
N ARG A 36 12.39 -12.97 -2.07
CA ARG A 36 12.49 -13.74 -0.82
C ARG A 36 12.84 -12.88 0.41
N ASN A 37 13.74 -11.90 0.26
CA ASN A 37 14.09 -11.00 1.37
C ASN A 37 12.96 -9.99 1.66
N ALA A 38 12.25 -9.55 0.61
CA ALA A 38 11.09 -8.68 0.75
C ALA A 38 9.90 -9.41 1.38
N GLU A 39 9.75 -10.71 1.17
CA GLU A 39 8.70 -11.57 1.75
C GLU A 39 8.66 -11.48 3.27
N GLU A 40 9.81 -11.59 3.95
CA GLU A 40 9.89 -11.50 5.42
C GLU A 40 9.42 -10.12 5.93
N VAL A 41 9.79 -9.06 5.21
CA VAL A 41 9.35 -7.70 5.55
C VAL A 41 7.85 -7.53 5.32
N VAL A 42 7.32 -8.05 4.21
CA VAL A 42 5.87 -8.00 3.95
C VAL A 42 5.12 -8.78 5.03
N GLY A 43 5.62 -9.95 5.44
CA GLY A 43 5.09 -10.70 6.56
C GLY A 43 5.02 -9.87 7.84
N TRP A 44 6.07 -9.11 8.17
CA TRP A 44 6.04 -8.21 9.32
C TRP A 44 5.05 -7.05 9.16
N ILE A 45 4.93 -6.46 7.96
CA ILE A 45 3.93 -5.42 7.66
C ILE A 45 2.50 -5.94 7.89
N MET A 46 2.26 -7.23 7.63
CA MET A 46 0.99 -7.93 7.83
C MET A 46 0.73 -8.34 9.30
N THR A 47 1.40 -7.72 10.27
CA THR A 47 1.16 -7.98 11.70
C THR A 47 0.40 -6.83 12.36
N ASP A 48 -0.39 -7.15 13.39
CA ASP A 48 -1.03 -6.14 14.24
C ASP A 48 -0.01 -5.24 14.92
N GLU A 49 1.15 -5.78 15.30
CA GLU A 49 2.24 -5.00 15.89
C GLU A 49 2.69 -3.89 14.94
N TYR A 50 2.98 -4.21 13.68
CA TYR A 50 3.34 -3.19 12.69
C TYR A 50 2.18 -2.21 12.44
N GLN A 51 0.96 -2.73 12.30
CA GLN A 51 -0.21 -1.91 11.99
C GLN A 51 -0.69 -1.07 13.19
N SER A 52 -0.20 -1.34 14.40
CA SER A 52 -0.38 -0.50 15.59
C SER A 52 0.59 0.68 15.68
N LEU A 53 1.71 0.67 14.92
CA LEU A 53 2.68 1.77 14.92
C LEU A 53 2.01 3.11 14.58
N ARG A 54 2.53 4.22 15.10
CA ARG A 54 1.95 5.54 14.79
C ARG A 54 2.14 5.90 13.32
N TRP A 55 1.11 6.50 12.71
CA TRP A 55 1.19 7.05 11.35
C TRP A 55 2.32 8.09 11.26
N GLY A 56 3.18 7.96 10.25
CA GLY A 56 4.22 8.96 9.98
C GLY A 56 5.33 8.51 9.05
N TYR A 57 6.28 9.41 8.83
CA TYR A 57 7.58 9.07 8.27
C TYR A 57 8.41 8.39 9.35
N GLY A 58 8.98 7.23 9.03
CA GLY A 58 9.82 6.49 9.97
C GLY A 58 11.18 7.16 10.11
N VAL A 59 11.30 8.28 10.82
CA VAL A 59 12.63 8.81 11.15
C VAL A 59 13.19 8.01 12.33
N VAL A 60 14.30 7.32 12.11
CA VAL A 60 15.03 6.58 13.14
C VAL A 60 16.32 7.32 13.46
N ALA A 61 16.57 7.66 14.74
CA ALA A 61 17.94 8.02 15.12
C ALA A 61 18.78 6.76 15.26
N ILE A 62 19.88 6.76 14.52
CA ILE A 62 20.94 5.76 14.62
C ILE A 62 21.94 6.18 15.70
N THR A 63 22.15 7.49 15.87
CA THR A 63 22.97 8.09 16.93
C THR A 63 22.36 9.43 17.37
N PRO A 64 22.79 10.06 18.48
CA PRO A 64 22.24 11.34 18.95
C PRO A 64 22.22 12.49 17.92
N ARG A 65 22.97 12.35 16.82
CA ARG A 65 23.04 13.34 15.72
C ARG A 65 22.82 12.76 14.33
N ARG A 66 22.51 11.47 14.20
CA ARG A 66 22.32 10.82 12.90
C ARG A 66 20.93 10.22 12.81
N TYR A 67 20.16 10.72 11.86
CA TYR A 67 18.80 10.29 11.59
C TYR A 67 18.75 9.69 10.20
N CYS A 68 18.04 8.56 10.05
CA CYS A 68 17.70 8.00 8.75
C CYS A 68 16.19 8.14 8.56
N ALA A 69 15.80 8.70 7.41
CA ALA A 69 14.42 8.65 6.97
C ALA A 69 14.16 7.25 6.41
N MET A 70 13.44 6.43 7.16
CA MET A 70 12.71 5.31 6.61
C MET A 70 11.46 5.88 5.97
N GLY A 71 11.09 5.35 4.81
CA GLY A 71 9.94 5.83 4.04
C GLY A 71 8.62 5.82 4.82
N TRP A 72 7.53 6.05 4.09
CA TRP A 72 6.20 6.11 4.69
C TRP A 72 5.84 4.77 5.37
N SER A 73 5.35 4.82 6.62
CA SER A 73 4.78 3.64 7.29
C SER A 73 3.69 3.03 6.41
N MET A 74 3.84 1.76 6.00
CA MET A 74 2.89 1.10 5.10
C MET A 74 1.63 0.66 5.86
N LYS A 75 0.82 1.66 6.22
CA LYS A 75 -0.47 1.43 6.87
C LYS A 75 -1.46 0.91 5.86
N LEU A 76 -1.97 -0.28 6.13
CA LEU A 76 -2.90 -0.95 5.25
C LEU A 76 -4.30 -0.35 5.48
N PRO A 77 -4.97 0.15 4.43
CA PRO A 77 -6.33 0.67 4.57
C PRO A 77 -7.26 -0.37 5.17
N GLY A 78 -8.21 0.04 6.00
CA GLY A 78 -9.16 -0.88 6.62
C GLY A 78 -8.54 -1.96 7.52
N TRP A 79 -7.30 -1.81 8.00
CA TRP A 79 -6.71 -2.79 8.91
C TRP A 79 -7.52 -2.94 10.21
N ASN A 80 -7.78 -1.83 10.89
CA ASN A 80 -8.56 -1.77 12.13
C ASN A 80 -10.01 -1.34 11.92
N GLY A 81 -10.57 -1.57 10.73
CA GLY A 81 -11.92 -1.09 10.41
C GLY A 81 -12.40 -1.50 9.03
N ASP A 82 -13.35 -0.73 8.50
CA ASP A 82 -13.85 -0.92 7.16
C ASP A 82 -13.03 -0.15 6.14
N PHE A 83 -13.08 -0.62 4.91
CA PHE A 83 -12.54 0.14 3.78
C PHE A 83 -13.49 1.30 3.49
N ASP A 84 -12.92 2.47 3.28
CA ASP A 84 -13.65 3.62 2.81
C ASP A 84 -13.33 3.91 1.33
N ALA A 85 -14.23 4.67 0.72
CA ALA A 85 -14.09 5.16 -0.64
C ALA A 85 -12.79 5.99 -0.84
N GLU A 86 -12.35 6.74 0.17
CA GLU A 86 -11.21 7.65 0.08
C GLU A 86 -9.87 6.91 -0.01
N CYS A 87 -9.80 5.71 0.56
CA CYS A 87 -8.63 4.85 0.57
C CYS A 87 -8.47 4.01 -0.70
N LEU A 88 -9.47 3.97 -1.57
CA LEU A 88 -9.55 2.99 -2.66
C LEU A 88 -8.36 3.08 -3.62
N GLY A 89 -7.94 4.30 -3.98
CA GLY A 89 -6.78 4.51 -4.86
C GLY A 89 -5.48 3.94 -4.28
N TYR A 90 -5.27 4.09 -2.97
CA TYR A 90 -4.12 3.54 -2.27
C TYR A 90 -4.24 2.02 -2.10
N LEU A 91 -5.46 1.54 -1.81
CA LEU A 91 -5.73 0.11 -1.65
C LEU A 91 -5.39 -0.64 -2.93
N LEU A 92 -5.88 -0.20 -4.09
CA LEU A 92 -5.61 -0.87 -5.36
C LEU A 92 -4.11 -0.91 -5.68
N ARG A 93 -3.39 0.18 -5.36
CA ARG A 93 -1.94 0.22 -5.52
C ARG A 93 -1.24 -0.77 -4.58
N TYR A 94 -1.64 -0.83 -3.32
CA TYR A 94 -1.07 -1.79 -2.37
C TYR A 94 -1.37 -3.22 -2.77
N MET A 95 -2.58 -3.53 -3.23
CA MET A 95 -2.93 -4.86 -3.74
C MET A 95 -2.04 -5.23 -4.92
N GLU A 96 -1.88 -4.34 -5.91
CA GLU A 96 -1.01 -4.56 -7.09
C GLU A 96 0.44 -4.86 -6.69
N THR A 97 0.95 -4.10 -5.72
CA THR A 97 2.31 -4.24 -5.21
C THR A 97 2.49 -5.50 -4.36
N LEU A 98 1.52 -5.81 -3.51
CA LEU A 98 1.60 -6.90 -2.56
C LEU A 98 1.24 -8.26 -3.15
N ALA A 99 0.57 -8.30 -4.30
CA ALA A 99 0.10 -9.53 -4.94
C ALA A 99 1.20 -10.54 -5.31
N VAL A 100 2.48 -10.15 -5.27
CA VAL A 100 3.61 -11.06 -5.54
C VAL A 100 4.13 -11.78 -4.29
N PHE A 101 3.63 -11.44 -3.10
CA PHE A 101 4.10 -11.97 -1.82
C PHE A 101 3.09 -12.90 -1.20
N GLU A 102 3.51 -14.10 -0.83
CA GLU A 102 2.63 -15.12 -0.25
C GLU A 102 2.06 -14.69 1.11
N SER A 103 2.88 -14.06 1.94
CA SER A 103 2.51 -13.48 3.22
C SER A 103 1.42 -12.42 3.09
N ALA A 104 1.34 -11.73 1.96
CA ALA A 104 0.25 -10.82 1.67
C ALA A 104 -0.99 -11.56 1.16
N THR A 105 -0.85 -12.33 0.09
CA THR A 105 -1.99 -12.94 -0.63
C THR A 105 -2.72 -13.99 0.21
N SER A 106 -2.02 -14.67 1.10
CA SER A 106 -2.62 -15.60 2.06
C SER A 106 -3.34 -14.91 3.23
N HIS A 107 -2.99 -13.65 3.53
CA HIS A 107 -3.44 -12.92 4.70
C HIS A 107 -4.93 -12.53 4.62
N PRO A 108 -5.70 -12.60 5.74
CA PRO A 108 -7.11 -12.22 5.76
C PRO A 108 -7.39 -10.80 5.25
N TRP A 109 -6.50 -9.83 5.57
CA TRP A 109 -6.62 -8.46 5.08
C TRP A 109 -6.65 -8.38 3.54
N PHE A 110 -5.76 -9.09 2.86
CA PHE A 110 -5.67 -9.05 1.40
C PHE A 110 -6.91 -9.67 0.75
N LYS A 111 -7.38 -10.80 1.28
CA LYS A 111 -8.62 -11.45 0.84
C LYS A 111 -9.85 -10.56 1.06
N LYS A 112 -9.93 -9.88 2.22
CA LYS A 112 -10.98 -8.90 2.53
C LYS A 112 -10.94 -7.72 1.56
N ALA A 113 -9.75 -7.19 1.29
CA ALA A 113 -9.54 -6.10 0.34
C ALA A 113 -9.93 -6.49 -1.09
N LEU A 114 -9.55 -7.69 -1.54
CA LEU A 114 -9.90 -8.19 -2.86
C LEU A 114 -11.42 -8.37 -3.02
N ALA A 115 -12.06 -8.99 -2.02
CA ALA A 115 -13.51 -9.16 -2.01
C ALA A 115 -14.25 -7.79 -2.01
N TRP A 116 -13.72 -6.81 -1.27
CA TRP A 116 -14.27 -5.46 -1.28
C TRP A 116 -14.10 -4.77 -2.64
N LEU A 117 -12.94 -4.91 -3.29
CA LEU A 117 -12.68 -4.36 -4.63
C LEU A 117 -13.57 -5.01 -5.71
N ALA A 118 -13.89 -6.30 -5.57
CA ALA A 118 -14.80 -6.99 -6.47
C ALA A 118 -16.21 -6.37 -6.47
N GLY A 119 -16.63 -5.73 -5.38
CA GLY A 119 -17.89 -5.00 -5.30
C GLY A 119 -17.98 -3.78 -6.24
N PHE A 120 -16.86 -3.33 -6.81
CA PHE A 120 -16.83 -2.24 -7.79
C PHE A 120 -16.79 -2.74 -9.24
N VAL A 121 -16.74 -4.06 -9.47
CA VAL A 121 -16.74 -4.65 -10.82
C VAL A 121 -18.18 -4.78 -11.29
N ASP A 122 -18.51 -4.16 -12.42
CA ASP A 122 -19.83 -4.24 -13.02
C ASP A 122 -20.02 -5.53 -13.85
N ALA A 123 -21.22 -5.70 -14.42
CA ALA A 123 -21.55 -6.85 -15.27
C ALA A 123 -20.71 -6.94 -16.56
N ASP A 124 -20.11 -5.83 -16.99
CA ASP A 124 -19.21 -5.78 -18.15
C ASP A 124 -17.75 -6.10 -17.76
N GLY A 125 -17.49 -6.41 -16.48
CA GLY A 125 -16.15 -6.67 -15.95
C GLY A 125 -15.32 -5.42 -15.72
N LEU A 126 -15.93 -4.23 -15.73
CA LEU A 126 -15.22 -2.96 -15.51
C LEU A 126 -15.25 -2.56 -14.04
N CYS A 127 -14.09 -2.23 -13.49
CA CYS A 127 -13.96 -1.69 -12.13
C CYS A 127 -14.38 -0.20 -12.10
N ARG A 128 -15.62 0.05 -11.70
CA ARG A 128 -16.23 1.38 -11.61
C ARG A 128 -16.18 1.92 -10.19
N ILE A 129 -15.08 2.62 -9.92
CA ILE A 129 -14.87 3.34 -8.67
C ILE A 129 -15.81 4.56 -8.61
N PRO A 130 -16.48 4.83 -7.47
CA PRO A 130 -17.27 6.04 -7.27
C PRO A 130 -16.45 7.30 -7.53
N ARG A 131 -17.08 8.33 -8.09
CA ARG A 131 -16.36 9.57 -8.43
C ARG A 131 -15.82 10.26 -7.18
N GLU A 132 -16.50 10.08 -6.06
CA GLU A 132 -16.21 10.66 -4.75
C GLU A 132 -14.94 10.06 -4.16
N SER A 133 -14.74 8.74 -4.33
CA SER A 133 -13.49 8.03 -4.00
C SER A 133 -12.27 8.56 -4.75
N LEU A 134 -12.50 9.28 -5.85
CA LEU A 134 -11.49 9.81 -6.73
C LEU A 134 -11.20 11.31 -6.48
N MET A 135 -11.88 11.93 -5.49
CA MET A 135 -11.74 13.34 -5.13
C MET A 135 -11.21 13.47 -3.70
N GLY A 136 -9.99 13.98 -3.52
CA GLY A 136 -9.38 14.21 -2.20
C GLY A 136 -8.40 15.38 -2.19
N LYS A 137 -8.19 16.00 -1.01
CA LYS A 137 -7.22 17.09 -0.76
C LYS A 137 -5.90 16.52 -0.18
N GLY A 138 -4.79 16.59 -0.92
CA GLY A 138 -3.43 16.27 -0.41
C GLY A 138 -2.60 15.31 -1.27
N ASN A 139 -1.26 15.33 -1.14
CA ASN A 139 -0.32 14.97 -2.23
C ASN A 139 0.10 13.48 -2.44
N TRP A 140 -0.09 12.99 -3.68
CA TRP A 140 0.84 12.34 -4.67
C TRP A 140 1.96 11.35 -4.32
N ILE A 141 1.87 10.11 -4.87
CA ILE A 141 2.95 9.28 -5.50
C ILE A 141 2.30 8.30 -6.52
N LEU A 142 1.95 8.71 -7.76
CA LEU A 142 2.62 8.31 -9.03
C LEU A 142 2.21 9.29 -10.17
N GLY A 143 1.84 10.53 -9.84
CA GLY A 143 1.88 11.59 -10.84
C GLY A 143 0.58 12.07 -11.51
N ARG A 144 -0.61 12.14 -10.85
CA ARG A 144 -1.57 13.30 -10.98
C ARG A 144 -2.94 13.12 -10.31
N LEU A 145 -3.19 13.93 -9.27
CA LEU A 145 -4.53 14.47 -8.98
C LEU A 145 -4.41 15.94 -8.58
N GLY A 146 -4.77 16.83 -9.51
CA GLY A 146 -5.29 18.14 -9.14
C GLY A 146 -6.76 17.96 -8.78
N ALA A 147 -7.24 18.71 -7.79
CA ALA A 147 -8.63 18.75 -7.35
C ALA A 147 -9.55 19.42 -8.41
N ALA A 148 -9.54 18.91 -9.64
CA ALA A 148 -10.40 19.37 -10.72
C ALA A 148 -11.53 18.37 -10.93
N GLU A 149 -12.72 18.87 -11.23
CA GLU A 149 -13.85 18.05 -11.65
C GLU A 149 -13.43 17.06 -12.75
N LEU A 150 -13.74 15.78 -12.53
CA LEU A 150 -13.44 14.76 -13.53
C LEU A 150 -14.34 14.93 -14.75
N SER A 151 -13.77 15.28 -15.90
CA SER A 151 -14.50 15.17 -17.17
C SER A 151 -14.91 13.72 -17.41
N PRO A 152 -15.99 13.44 -18.19
CA PRO A 152 -16.37 12.08 -18.56
C PRO A 152 -15.23 11.27 -19.19
N ARG A 153 -14.39 11.93 -20.01
CA ARG A 153 -13.20 11.32 -20.62
C ARG A 153 -12.17 10.89 -19.57
N THR A 154 -11.93 11.73 -18.57
CA THR A 154 -10.99 11.42 -17.48
C THR A 154 -11.52 10.29 -16.60
N TYR A 155 -12.82 10.29 -16.31
CA TYR A 155 -13.46 9.20 -15.55
C TYR A 155 -13.32 7.86 -16.28
N ARG A 156 -13.62 7.79 -17.58
CA ARG A 156 -13.45 6.57 -18.38
C ARG A 156 -12.01 6.04 -18.37
N LYS A 157 -11.01 6.92 -18.47
CA LYS A 157 -9.59 6.51 -18.37
C LYS A 157 -9.28 5.86 -17.02
N ARG A 158 -9.87 6.37 -15.93
CA ARG A 158 -9.66 5.83 -14.58
C ARG A 158 -10.33 4.49 -14.38
N VAL A 159 -11.54 4.30 -14.93
CA VAL A 159 -12.19 2.97 -14.95
C VAL A 159 -11.31 1.95 -15.65
N LEU A 160 -10.76 2.30 -16.82
CA LEU A 160 -9.85 1.42 -17.55
C LEU A 160 -8.55 1.14 -16.76
N GLU A 161 -7.95 2.15 -16.15
CA GLU A 161 -6.74 1.98 -15.34
C GLU A 161 -7.00 1.11 -14.10
N ALA A 162 -8.11 1.35 -13.39
CA ALA A 162 -8.48 0.56 -12.22
C ALA A 162 -8.76 -0.90 -12.58
N THR A 163 -9.47 -1.12 -13.69
CA THR A 163 -9.74 -2.46 -14.23
C THR A 163 -8.43 -3.16 -14.55
N ALA A 164 -7.53 -2.51 -15.31
CA ALA A 164 -6.24 -3.11 -15.68
C ALA A 164 -5.40 -3.48 -14.44
N ARG A 165 -5.36 -2.62 -13.41
CA ARG A 165 -4.65 -2.91 -12.15
C ARG A 165 -5.25 -4.07 -11.39
N LEU A 166 -6.58 -4.17 -11.31
CA LEU A 166 -7.26 -5.29 -10.65
C LEU A 166 -6.97 -6.61 -11.39
N MET A 167 -7.03 -6.61 -12.72
CA MET A 167 -6.65 -7.79 -13.52
C MET A 167 -5.18 -8.19 -13.30
N LEU A 168 -4.27 -7.22 -13.13
CA LEU A 168 -2.87 -7.51 -12.78
C LEU A 168 -2.73 -8.13 -11.39
N VAL A 169 -3.59 -7.76 -10.44
CA VAL A 169 -3.64 -8.41 -9.12
C VAL A 169 -4.12 -9.85 -9.29
N GLU A 170 -5.25 -10.06 -9.97
CA GLU A 170 -5.87 -11.38 -10.13
C GLU A 170 -4.97 -12.36 -10.88
N ASN A 171 -4.30 -11.93 -11.95
CA ASN A 171 -3.35 -12.76 -12.71
C ASN A 171 -2.17 -13.25 -11.86
N LYS A 172 -1.77 -12.50 -10.82
CA LYS A 172 -0.71 -12.93 -9.89
C LYS A 172 -1.19 -13.96 -8.86
N LEU A 173 -2.50 -14.19 -8.75
CA LEU A 173 -3.09 -15.14 -7.81
C LEU A 173 -3.36 -16.52 -8.43
N THR A 174 -3.29 -16.63 -9.76
CA THR A 174 -3.49 -17.88 -10.53
C THR A 174 -2.17 -18.56 -10.84
#